data_AF-A0A318SHW0-F1
#
_entry.id   AF-A0A318SHW0-F1
#
_cell.length_a   1.000
_cell.length_b   1.000
_cell.length_c   1.000
_cell.angle_alpha   90.00
_cell.angle_beta   90.00
_cell.angle_gamma   90.00
#
_symmetry.space_group_name_H-M   'P 1'
#
loop_
_entity.id
_entity.type
_entity.pdbx_description
1 polymer ?
#
loop_
_entity_poly.entity_id
_entity_poly.type
_entity_poly.pdbx_seq_one_letter_code
_entity_poly.pdbx_strand_id
1 'polypeptide(L)'
;MSKLISLEDRQKYDPIFMQVVQSVQVEAQNTKPQGAGAIAQMFHKEQMTEALQGCAMLIAGWNEGRVDETGTKRAATALRGLGLHEAAQRVENLVKIDEA
;
A
#
# COMPACT_ATOMS: atom_id res chain seq x y z
N MET A 1 6.47 0.82 -14.04
CA MET A 1 5.63 0.46 -15.19
C MET A 1 4.40 -0.27 -14.66
N SER A 2 3.25 -0.22 -15.34
CA SER A 2 2.09 -1.03 -14.96
C SER A 2 2.13 -2.41 -15.62
N LYS A 3 1.95 -3.46 -14.84
CA LYS A 3 1.86 -4.86 -15.27
C LYS A 3 0.39 -5.28 -15.39
N LEU A 4 0.02 -6.01 -16.43
CA LEU A 4 -1.31 -6.62 -16.54
C LEU A 4 -1.34 -7.96 -15.83
N ILE A 5 -2.45 -8.25 -15.17
CA ILE A 5 -2.69 -9.50 -14.44
C ILE A 5 -3.73 -10.31 -15.23
N SER A 6 -3.46 -11.60 -15.43
CA SER A 6 -4.41 -12.49 -16.10
C SER A 6 -5.71 -12.62 -15.29
N LEU A 7 -6.82 -12.96 -15.94
CA LEU A 7 -8.09 -13.17 -15.21
C LEU A 7 -7.97 -14.33 -14.20
N GLU A 8 -7.21 -15.37 -14.53
CA GLU A 8 -6.96 -16.53 -13.66
C GLU A 8 -6.18 -16.12 -12.41
N ASP A 9 -5.06 -15.42 -12.58
CA ASP A 9 -4.26 -14.89 -11.46
C ASP A 9 -5.07 -13.90 -10.63
N ARG A 10 -5.88 -13.06 -11.29
CA ARG A 10 -6.74 -12.10 -10.61
C ARG A 10 -7.75 -12.79 -9.70
N GLN A 11 -8.35 -13.90 -10.13
CA GLN A 11 -9.27 -14.69 -9.31
C GLN A 11 -8.54 -15.44 -8.19
N LYS A 12 -7.38 -16.03 -8.50
CA LYS A 12 -6.57 -16.81 -7.55
C LYS A 12 -6.03 -15.94 -6.41
N TYR A 13 -5.52 -14.75 -6.74
CA TYR A 13 -4.78 -13.90 -5.82
C TYR A 13 -5.60 -12.74 -5.25
N ASP A 14 -6.87 -12.54 -5.65
CA ASP A 14 -7.75 -11.52 -5.07
C ASP A 14 -7.75 -11.49 -3.54
N PRO A 15 -8.02 -12.62 -2.83
CA PRO A 15 -8.12 -12.59 -1.38
C PRO A 15 -6.78 -12.20 -0.73
N ILE A 16 -5.66 -12.64 -1.31
CA ILE A 16 -4.31 -12.34 -0.81
C ILE A 16 -4.01 -10.86 -0.98
N PHE A 17 -4.26 -10.32 -2.18
CA PHE A 17 -4.06 -8.90 -2.47
C PHE A 17 -4.88 -8.03 -1.52
N MET A 18 -6.18 -8.31 -1.40
CA MET A 18 -7.09 -7.55 -0.55
C MET A 18 -6.70 -7.64 0.92
N GLN A 19 -6.34 -8.83 1.41
CA GLN A 19 -5.89 -9.01 2.79
C GLN A 19 -4.63 -8.19 3.08
N VAL A 20 -3.64 -8.21 2.19
CA VAL A 20 -2.41 -7.42 2.36
C VAL A 20 -2.75 -5.93 2.41
N VAL A 21 -3.48 -5.40 1.43
CA VAL A 21 -3.77 -3.96 1.39
C VAL A 21 -4.60 -3.51 2.59
N GLN A 22 -5.61 -4.28 2.99
CA GLN A 22 -6.43 -3.97 4.18
C GLN A 22 -5.61 -4.00 5.47
N SER A 23 -4.72 -4.99 5.64
CA SER A 23 -3.85 -5.06 6.81
C SER A 23 -2.93 -3.83 6.91
N VAL A 24 -2.37 -3.40 5.78
CA VAL A 24 -1.50 -2.22 5.68
C VAL A 24 -2.28 -0.94 5.99
N GLN A 25 -3.53 -0.82 5.53
CA GLN A 25 -4.39 0.32 5.88
C GLN A 25 -4.64 0.40 7.39
N VAL A 26 -4.95 -0.74 8.03
CA VAL A 26 -5.14 -0.82 9.48
C VAL A 26 -3.86 -0.46 10.23
N GLU A 27 -2.70 -0.94 9.79
CA GLU A 27 -1.41 -0.60 10.40
C GLU A 27 -1.12 0.90 10.28
N ALA A 28 -1.31 1.50 9.09
CA ALA A 28 -1.14 2.92 8.86
C ALA A 28 -2.03 3.77 9.78
N GLN A 29 -3.31 3.40 9.93
CA GLN A 29 -4.27 4.08 10.80
C GLN A 29 -3.92 3.99 12.29
N ASN A 30 -3.19 2.96 12.70
CA ASN A 30 -2.78 2.75 14.10
C ASN A 30 -1.44 3.43 14.44
N THR A 31 -0.78 4.07 13.47
CA THR A 31 0.47 4.79 13.71
C THR A 31 0.25 6.05 14.56
N LYS A 32 1.31 6.48 15.24
CA LYS A 32 1.30 7.69 16.07
C LYS A 32 2.32 8.70 15.53
N PRO A 33 2.10 10.01 15.75
CA PRO A 33 3.10 11.02 15.46
C PRO A 33 4.42 10.72 16.20
N GLN A 34 5.55 10.86 15.49
CA GLN A 34 6.89 10.64 16.07
C GLN A 34 7.36 11.78 16.98
N GLY A 35 6.62 12.89 17.05
CA GLY A 35 6.94 14.06 17.86
C GLY A 35 5.71 14.68 18.53
N ALA A 36 5.95 15.56 19.50
CA ALA A 36 4.90 16.28 20.19
C ALA A 36 4.50 17.58 19.44
N GLY A 37 3.28 18.06 19.70
CA GLY A 37 2.79 19.34 19.20
C GLY A 37 2.02 19.27 17.87
N ALA A 38 1.39 20.39 17.52
CA ALA A 38 0.45 20.47 16.40
C ALA A 38 1.11 20.19 15.03
N ILE A 39 2.36 20.63 14.84
CA ILE A 39 3.08 20.43 13.58
C ILE A 39 3.39 18.95 13.34
N ALA A 40 3.84 18.22 14.36
CA ALA A 40 4.11 16.79 14.27
C ALA A 40 2.82 15.99 13.96
N GLN A 41 1.69 16.39 14.55
CA GLN A 41 0.38 15.81 14.26
C GLN A 41 -0.06 16.08 12.81
N MET A 42 0.19 17.29 12.29
CA MET A 42 -0.14 17.65 10.92
C MET A 42 0.66 16.81 9.92
N PHE A 43 1.99 16.75 10.07
CA PHE A 43 2.85 15.93 9.20
C PHE A 43 2.50 14.46 9.26
N HIS A 44 2.21 13.92 10.45
CA HIS A 44 1.75 12.54 10.62
C HIS A 44 0.45 12.29 9.86
N LYS A 45 -0.53 13.19 9.97
CA LYS A 45 -1.81 13.09 9.27
C LYS A 45 -1.64 13.15 7.74
N GLU A 46 -0.75 14.00 7.24
CA GLU A 46 -0.45 14.08 5.80
C GLU A 46 0.19 12.78 5.30
N GLN A 47 1.21 12.27 6.00
CA GLN A 47 1.85 11.00 5.65
C GLN A 47 0.89 9.81 5.71
N MET A 48 0.05 9.75 6.76
CA MET A 48 -0.98 8.72 6.90
C MET A 48 -1.97 8.79 5.73
N THR A 49 -2.37 10.01 5.35
CA THR A 49 -3.28 10.22 4.21
C THR A 49 -2.65 9.77 2.90
N GLU A 50 -1.39 10.08 2.65
CA GLU A 50 -0.66 9.63 1.45
C GLU A 50 -0.54 8.10 1.41
N ALA A 51 -0.24 7.46 2.54
CA ALA A 51 -0.19 5.99 2.61
C ALA A 51 -1.56 5.35 2.29
N LEU A 52 -2.65 5.89 2.87
CA LEU A 52 -4.01 5.38 2.62
C LEU A 52 -4.47 5.62 1.18
N GLN A 53 -4.13 6.77 0.58
CA GLN A 53 -4.37 7.04 -0.83
C GLN A 53 -3.60 6.07 -1.73
N GLY A 54 -2.35 5.76 -1.38
CA GLY A 54 -1.56 4.72 -2.05
C GLY A 54 -2.26 3.37 -2.04
N CYS A 55 -2.74 2.92 -0.88
CA CYS A 55 -3.54 1.68 -0.77
C CYS A 55 -4.80 1.71 -1.65
N ALA A 56 -5.52 2.83 -1.69
CA ALA A 56 -6.70 2.98 -2.53
C ALA A 56 -6.37 2.89 -4.03
N MET A 57 -5.25 3.48 -4.46
CA MET A 57 -4.78 3.38 -5.84
C MET A 57 -4.37 1.95 -6.21
N LEU A 58 -3.77 1.20 -5.28
CA LEU A 58 -3.43 -0.21 -5.49
C LEU A 58 -4.69 -1.05 -5.72
N ILE A 59 -5.74 -0.84 -4.91
CA ILE A 59 -7.04 -1.52 -5.07
C ILE A 59 -7.67 -1.15 -6.41
N ALA A 60 -7.65 0.13 -6.79
CA ALA A 60 -8.20 0.58 -8.07
C ALA A 60 -7.51 -0.10 -9.25
N GLY A 61 -6.17 -0.06 -9.30
CA GLY A 61 -5.41 -0.73 -10.35
C GLY A 61 -5.68 -2.23 -10.40
N TRP A 62 -5.70 -2.89 -9.24
CA TRP A 62 -5.99 -4.32 -9.14
C TRP A 62 -7.37 -4.66 -9.68
N ASN A 63 -8.40 -3.86 -9.39
CA ASN A 63 -9.74 -4.04 -9.94
C ASN A 63 -9.81 -3.82 -11.45
N GLU A 64 -8.90 -3.03 -12.01
CA GLU A 64 -8.73 -2.85 -13.46
C GLU A 64 -7.81 -3.91 -14.09
N GLY A 65 -7.41 -4.94 -13.34
CA GLY A 65 -6.56 -6.03 -13.82
C GLY A 65 -5.10 -5.61 -14.02
N ARG A 66 -4.61 -4.62 -13.26
CA ARG A 66 -3.23 -4.15 -13.35
C ARG A 66 -2.58 -3.96 -11.98
N VAL A 67 -1.26 -4.09 -11.94
CA VAL A 67 -0.44 -3.68 -10.79
C VAL A 67 0.52 -2.59 -11.26
N ASP A 68 0.39 -1.40 -10.68
CA ASP A 68 1.29 -0.28 -10.98
C ASP A 68 2.50 -0.28 -10.06
N GLU A 69 3.66 -0.71 -10.58
CA GLU A 69 4.92 -0.73 -9.83
C GLU A 69 5.33 0.65 -9.30
N THR A 70 5.04 1.72 -10.04
CA THR A 70 5.40 3.08 -9.64
C THR A 70 4.53 3.52 -8.45
N GLY A 71 3.21 3.34 -8.55
CA GLY A 71 2.26 3.54 -7.46
C GLY A 71 2.60 2.69 -6.23
N THR A 72 2.99 1.44 -6.43
CA THR A 72 3.45 0.54 -5.36
C THR A 72 4.67 1.09 -4.62
N LYS A 73 5.71 1.52 -5.35
CA LYS A 73 6.91 2.13 -4.74
C LYS A 73 6.59 3.41 -3.97
N ARG A 74 5.65 4.22 -4.48
CA ARG A 74 5.20 5.44 -3.80
C ARG A 74 4.46 5.10 -2.50
N ALA A 75 3.52 4.16 -2.53
CA ALA A 75 2.81 3.69 -1.34
C ALA A 75 3.79 3.12 -0.29
N ALA A 76 4.75 2.30 -0.73
CA ALA A 76 5.80 1.75 0.13
C ALA A 76 6.68 2.84 0.77
N THR A 77 7.00 3.90 0.02
CA THR A 77 7.77 5.05 0.54
C THR A 77 7.00 5.80 1.62
N ALA A 78 5.70 6.05 1.42
CA ALA A 78 4.85 6.69 2.43
C ALA A 78 4.75 5.83 3.71
N LEU A 79 4.62 4.51 3.57
CA LEU A 79 4.61 3.58 4.70
C LEU A 79 5.92 3.59 5.50
N ARG A 80 7.08 3.65 4.81
CA ARG A 80 8.38 3.82 5.48
C ARG A 80 8.47 5.14 6.24
N GLY A 81 7.88 6.22 5.72
CA GLY A 81 7.76 7.50 6.44
C GLY A 81 7.04 7.37 7.78
N LEU A 82 6.04 6.48 7.84
CA LEU A 82 5.31 6.14 9.07
C LEU A 82 6.04 5.12 9.97
N GLY A 83 7.23 4.65 9.59
CA GLY A 83 7.97 3.61 10.29
C GLY A 83 7.48 2.18 10.02
N LEU A 84 6.58 1.98 9.05
CA LEU A 84 5.99 0.68 8.72
C LEU A 84 6.80 -0.08 7.66
N HIS A 85 8.04 -0.45 7.98
CA HIS A 85 8.96 -1.10 7.05
C HIS A 85 8.45 -2.46 6.53
N GLU A 86 7.89 -3.29 7.41
CA GLU A 86 7.32 -4.60 7.05
C GLU A 86 6.05 -4.46 6.18
N ALA A 87 5.24 -3.43 6.43
CA ALA A 87 4.08 -3.11 5.60
C ALA A 87 4.52 -2.67 4.19
N ALA A 88 5.55 -1.82 4.12
CA ALA A 88 6.13 -1.39 2.85
C ALA A 88 6.66 -2.57 2.02
N GLN A 89 7.34 -3.52 2.66
CA GLN A 89 7.85 -4.72 1.98
C GLN A 89 6.72 -5.61 1.45
N ARG A 90 5.65 -5.81 2.24
CA ARG A 90 4.46 -6.57 1.78
C ARG A 90 3.81 -5.92 0.57
N VAL A 91 3.69 -4.59 0.57
CA VAL A 91 3.16 -3.82 -0.57
C VAL A 91 4.05 -3.97 -1.81
N GLU A 92 5.36 -3.88 -1.68
CA GLU A 92 6.30 -4.07 -2.80
C GLU A 92 6.24 -5.49 -3.39
N ASN A 93 6.02 -6.50 -2.55
CA ASN A 93 5.89 -7.89 -3.00
C ASN A 93 4.62 -8.13 -3.84
N LEU A 94 3.59 -7.28 -3.73
CA LEU A 94 2.38 -7.39 -4.57
C LEU A 94 2.67 -7.22 -6.07
N VAL A 95 3.79 -6.59 -6.45
CA VAL A 95 4.21 -6.47 -7.87
C VAL A 95 4.52 -7.85 -8.48
N LYS A 96 4.92 -8.81 -7.65
CA LYS A 96 5.34 -10.15 -8.05
C LYS A 96 4.31 -11.22 -7.69
N ILE A 97 3.07 -10.81 -7.40
CA ILE A 97 2.04 -11.72 -6.86
C ILE A 97 1.68 -12.85 -7.81
N ASP A 98 1.80 -12.61 -9.11
CA ASP A 98 1.54 -13.54 -10.21
C ASP A 98 2.81 -14.25 -10.73
N GLU A 99 3.97 -14.05 -10.07
CA GLU A 99 5.23 -14.72 -10.41
C GLU A 99 5.49 -15.97 -9.55
N ALA A 100 4.54 -16.31 -8.66
CA ALA A 100 4.60 -17.43 -7.72
C ALA A 100 3.96 -18.72 -8.27
#